data_AF-A0AAD7AX01-F1
#
_entry.id   AF-A0AAD7AX01-F1
#
_cell.length_a   1.000
_cell.length_b   1.000
_cell.length_c   1.000
_cell.angle_alpha   90.00
_cell.angle_beta   90.00
_cell.angle_gamma   90.00
#
_symmetry.space_group_name_H-M   'P 1'
#
loop_
_entity.id
_entity.type
_entity.pdbx_description
1 polymer ?
#
loop_
_entity_poly.entity_id
_entity_poly.type
_entity_poly.pdbx_seq_one_letter_code
_entity_poly.pdbx_strand_id
1 'polypeptide(L)'
;MSTNPNKRRKKPTAKRTSGKRKSKNKGLETEEEAELASPLRPAPRPRITYVSRAGHNFSACVDGGNGTNFESRMDEVFAAVVPGVNAGELRAQRMGNDEEKGSDEDKEESESDSGSDSDEESGLEDDDPCRRCSPARAAQTRKNMFIITFEVPFKGACRELEVTSITSFKAFLDKLAVCMSTRKSLLDSIAYIPSYTPRTPKPTPKLLEDKKSWKKLVEDKKKGKGTVKPFTIQIVDTSGGDPKARDGRKEVGHGGKKEKVPAAEPDPVERKEQQFYRELEQKYHCAEHDRPCAVLSDGNHYHLTNSDLAKWAYLIGQHRATKEDLPRKELKIDDAVPRQHAAKKAIRSTETPVDRDPPSWIRDILPLVGMAFGSSMHHVSSPFETPQHPPPPTPQQPSAGTSRLSAPIFDPPSSGTKRAAAEAAPGIGPWLSSLDRDIRGRGRHNLNYFQYCNKFEDNGIYDLTDMENMAAKEIGSLIGCNIGVANRLVKYATEDTDQLAKDAKRARHT
;
A
#
# COMPACT_ATOMS: atom_id res chain seq x y z
N MET A 1 62.03 1.10 -50.01
CA MET A 1 62.57 0.08 -49.08
C MET A 1 62.23 0.47 -47.66
N SER A 2 61.27 -0.20 -47.03
CA SER A 2 61.14 -0.35 -45.57
C SER A 2 59.99 -1.30 -45.30
N THR A 3 60.32 -2.44 -44.73
CA THR A 3 59.45 -3.57 -44.40
C THR A 3 58.73 -3.30 -43.08
N ASN A 4 57.41 -3.54 -43.02
CA ASN A 4 56.64 -3.47 -41.78
C ASN A 4 56.09 -4.87 -41.45
N PRO A 5 56.57 -5.55 -40.39
CA PRO A 5 56.07 -6.85 -39.98
C PRO A 5 55.19 -6.70 -38.73
N ASN A 6 53.91 -7.12 -38.79
CA ASN A 6 53.23 -7.60 -37.59
C ASN A 6 52.04 -8.51 -37.92
N LYS A 7 52.34 -9.81 -38.05
CA LYS A 7 51.36 -10.90 -37.93
C LYS A 7 51.26 -11.29 -36.45
N ARG A 8 50.10 -11.09 -35.81
CA ARG A 8 49.79 -11.73 -34.52
C ARG A 8 48.47 -12.53 -34.58
N ARG A 9 48.67 -13.84 -34.75
CA ARG A 9 48.03 -15.00 -34.09
C ARG A 9 46.54 -14.90 -33.70
N LYS A 10 45.70 -15.58 -34.48
CA LYS A 10 44.38 -16.11 -34.08
C LYS A 10 44.56 -17.28 -33.10
N LYS A 11 43.85 -17.27 -31.97
CA LYS A 11 43.75 -18.39 -31.02
C LYS A 11 42.72 -19.43 -31.52
N PRO A 12 42.99 -20.74 -31.42
CA PRO A 12 42.06 -21.78 -31.84
C PRO A 12 40.97 -22.07 -30.80
N THR A 13 39.77 -22.29 -31.32
CA THR A 13 38.56 -22.79 -30.65
C THR A 13 38.76 -24.21 -30.09
N ALA A 14 38.57 -24.38 -28.78
CA ALA A 14 38.59 -25.68 -28.13
C ALA A 14 37.26 -26.43 -28.36
N LYS A 15 37.39 -27.71 -28.73
CA LYS A 15 36.32 -28.63 -29.11
C LYS A 15 35.63 -29.25 -27.89
N ARG A 16 34.34 -29.51 -28.11
CA ARG A 16 33.39 -30.37 -27.38
C ARG A 16 34.03 -31.60 -26.72
N THR A 17 33.70 -31.83 -25.45
CA THR A 17 33.75 -33.16 -24.83
C THR A 17 32.33 -33.60 -24.48
N SER A 18 31.94 -34.73 -25.07
CA SER A 18 30.65 -35.40 -24.94
C SER A 18 30.62 -36.25 -23.65
N GLY A 19 29.83 -35.82 -22.68
CA GLY A 19 29.53 -36.58 -21.47
C GLY A 19 28.56 -37.73 -21.74
N LYS A 20 29.11 -38.94 -21.74
CA LYS A 20 28.45 -40.24 -21.92
C LYS A 20 27.59 -40.58 -20.69
N ARG A 21 26.26 -40.50 -20.78
CA ARG A 21 25.34 -41.00 -19.74
C ARG A 21 25.01 -42.48 -20.00
N LYS A 22 25.35 -43.34 -19.04
CA LYS A 22 24.97 -44.75 -18.95
C LYS A 22 23.47 -44.85 -18.63
N SER A 23 22.69 -45.38 -19.57
CA SER A 23 21.36 -45.92 -19.35
C SER A 23 21.49 -47.33 -18.77
N LYS A 24 20.96 -47.55 -17.56
CA LYS A 24 20.80 -48.90 -16.99
C LYS A 24 19.33 -49.26 -17.12
N ASN A 25 19.03 -49.99 -18.19
CA ASN A 25 17.74 -50.62 -18.44
C ASN A 25 17.75 -51.96 -17.67
N LYS A 26 16.76 -52.18 -16.80
CA LYS A 26 16.49 -53.51 -16.22
C LYS A 26 14.97 -53.66 -16.16
N GLY A 27 14.45 -54.47 -17.09
CA GLY A 27 13.09 -54.99 -17.04
C GLY A 27 13.02 -56.28 -16.22
N LEU A 28 11.86 -56.95 -16.37
CA LEU A 28 11.41 -58.20 -15.74
C LEU A 28 10.82 -57.95 -14.33
N GLU A 29 9.65 -58.43 -13.94
CA GLU A 29 8.72 -59.42 -14.50
C GLU A 29 7.35 -59.24 -13.82
N THR A 30 6.29 -59.64 -14.52
CA THR A 30 4.91 -59.79 -14.04
C THR A 30 4.65 -61.26 -13.71
N GLU A 31 4.32 -61.59 -12.46
CA GLU A 31 3.56 -62.76 -11.98
C GLU A 31 2.88 -62.29 -10.68
N GLU A 32 1.56 -62.24 -10.56
CA GLU A 32 0.57 -63.31 -10.36
C GLU A 32 0.56 -63.92 -8.93
N GLU A 33 -0.62 -63.80 -8.31
CA GLU A 33 -1.23 -64.50 -7.16
C GLU A 33 -0.48 -64.84 -5.86
N ALA A 34 -1.17 -64.50 -4.75
CA ALA A 34 -1.57 -65.41 -3.65
C ALA A 34 -1.40 -64.80 -2.24
N GLU A 35 -2.56 -64.52 -1.63
CA GLU A 35 -3.00 -64.80 -0.26
C GLU A 35 -2.07 -64.75 0.98
N LEU A 36 -2.70 -64.18 2.04
CA LEU A 36 -2.69 -64.57 3.46
C LEU A 36 -1.62 -64.03 4.44
N ALA A 37 -2.19 -63.46 5.53
CA ALA A 37 -1.70 -63.37 6.92
C ALA A 37 -0.82 -62.17 7.37
N SER A 38 -1.49 -61.20 8.03
CA SER A 38 -1.31 -60.67 9.42
C SER A 38 0.09 -60.56 10.09
N PRO A 39 0.27 -59.79 11.20
CA PRO A 39 -0.46 -58.62 11.69
C PRO A 39 0.46 -57.41 12.06
N LEU A 40 -0.23 -56.28 12.22
CA LEU A 40 0.07 -55.04 12.94
C LEU A 40 1.26 -55.06 13.93
N ARG A 41 2.24 -54.18 13.70
CA ARG A 41 3.12 -53.64 14.75
C ARG A 41 2.68 -52.21 15.10
N PRO A 42 2.36 -51.89 16.36
CA PRO A 42 2.02 -50.53 16.77
C PRO A 42 3.26 -49.64 16.82
N ALA A 43 3.15 -48.43 16.26
CA ALA A 43 4.16 -47.39 16.36
C ALA A 43 4.23 -46.82 17.80
N PRO A 44 5.41 -46.40 18.28
CA PRO A 44 5.59 -45.91 19.65
C PRO A 44 4.93 -44.54 19.87
N ARG A 45 4.23 -44.40 21.01
CA ARG A 45 3.61 -43.15 21.48
C ARG A 45 4.67 -42.08 21.79
N PRO A 46 4.46 -40.80 21.41
CA PRO A 46 5.33 -39.71 21.83
C PRO A 46 5.19 -39.40 23.33
N ARG A 47 6.33 -39.21 24.00
CA ARG A 47 6.44 -38.80 25.41
C ARG A 47 5.97 -37.34 25.58
N ILE A 48 5.00 -37.14 26.47
CA ILE A 48 4.57 -35.81 26.94
C ILE A 48 5.58 -35.34 27.99
N THR A 49 6.33 -34.27 27.71
CA THR A 49 7.13 -33.54 28.69
C THR A 49 6.28 -32.45 29.34
N TYR A 50 6.04 -32.59 30.65
CA TYR A 50 5.41 -31.57 31.48
C TYR A 50 6.39 -30.41 31.72
N VAL A 51 6.00 -29.19 31.35
CA VAL A 51 6.70 -27.97 31.78
C VAL A 51 5.98 -27.46 33.02
N SER A 52 6.64 -27.62 34.17
CA SER A 52 6.18 -27.13 35.46
C SER A 52 6.19 -25.60 35.47
N ARG A 53 5.02 -24.98 35.67
CA ARG A 53 4.85 -23.54 35.88
C ARG A 53 4.79 -23.27 37.39
N ALA A 54 5.93 -22.95 38.00
CA ALA A 54 5.98 -22.15 39.23
C ALA A 54 5.60 -20.71 38.85
N GLY A 55 4.89 -19.89 39.62
CA GLY A 55 4.40 -19.94 40.99
C GLY A 55 4.19 -18.48 41.42
N HIS A 56 2.97 -18.15 41.84
CA HIS A 56 2.49 -17.02 42.65
C HIS A 56 3.28 -15.69 42.76
N ASN A 57 2.54 -14.59 42.58
CA ASN A 57 2.26 -13.66 43.69
C ASN A 57 1.03 -12.79 43.40
N PHE A 58 -0.09 -13.18 44.03
CA PHE A 58 -1.27 -12.35 44.27
C PHE A 58 -0.99 -11.55 45.54
N SER A 59 -1.07 -10.22 45.47
CA SER A 59 -1.12 -9.37 46.66
C SER A 59 -2.46 -8.64 46.64
N ALA A 60 -3.31 -9.04 47.58
CA ALA A 60 -4.57 -8.40 47.90
C ALA A 60 -4.32 -7.33 48.95
N CYS A 61 -4.87 -6.13 48.74
CA CYS A 61 -5.21 -5.20 49.80
C CYS A 61 -6.70 -4.86 49.65
N VAL A 62 -7.46 -5.42 50.58
CA VAL A 62 -8.81 -5.03 50.98
C VAL A 62 -8.63 -3.86 51.94
N ASP A 63 -9.39 -2.76 51.78
CA ASP A 63 -10.38 -2.28 52.76
C ASP A 63 -10.86 -0.83 52.54
N GLY A 64 -12.16 -0.66 52.81
CA GLY A 64 -12.86 0.58 53.20
C GLY A 64 -13.25 1.53 52.07
N GLY A 65 -14.50 1.93 51.84
CA GLY A 65 -15.66 2.03 52.74
C GLY A 65 -16.33 3.41 52.52
N ASN A 66 -17.65 3.48 52.70
CA ASN A 66 -18.59 4.63 52.55
C ASN A 66 -19.02 4.92 51.09
N GLY A 67 -20.28 4.77 50.66
CA GLY A 67 -21.55 4.62 51.38
C GLY A 67 -22.21 5.97 51.61
N THR A 68 -23.06 6.43 50.69
CA THR A 68 -24.27 7.23 50.97
C THR A 68 -25.26 7.16 49.82
N ASN A 69 -26.45 6.67 50.16
CA ASN A 69 -27.78 6.86 49.58
C ASN A 69 -27.97 8.09 48.67
N PHE A 70 -28.64 7.88 47.52
CA PHE A 70 -29.63 8.85 47.05
C PHE A 70 -30.73 8.16 46.24
N GLU A 71 -31.82 7.87 46.95
CA GLU A 71 -33.11 7.44 46.44
C GLU A 71 -34.08 8.60 46.68
N SER A 72 -34.63 9.19 45.62
CA SER A 72 -35.85 10.03 45.58
C SER A 72 -36.09 10.39 44.11
N ARG A 73 -37.12 9.84 43.43
CA ARG A 73 -38.56 10.11 43.56
C ARG A 73 -38.93 11.54 43.15
N MET A 74 -39.49 11.68 41.95
CA MET A 74 -40.58 12.61 41.66
C MET A 74 -41.45 12.01 40.55
N ASP A 75 -42.68 11.71 40.94
CA ASP A 75 -43.83 11.37 40.10
C ASP A 75 -44.41 12.64 39.43
N GLU A 76 -45.25 12.43 38.40
CA GLU A 76 -46.52 13.15 38.14
C GLU A 76 -46.44 14.67 37.77
N VAL A 77 -47.16 15.26 36.80
CA VAL A 77 -48.56 15.15 36.33
C VAL A 77 -48.63 15.83 34.93
N PHE A 78 -49.39 15.28 33.98
CA PHE A 78 -50.47 15.97 33.25
C PHE A 78 -51.12 15.01 32.24
N ALA A 79 -52.20 14.38 32.72
CA ALA A 79 -53.26 13.82 31.90
C ALA A 79 -54.37 14.88 31.76
N ALA A 80 -54.94 15.01 30.55
CA ALA A 80 -56.35 15.33 30.30
C ALA A 80 -56.61 15.18 28.77
N VAL A 81 -57.28 14.12 28.29
CA VAL A 81 -58.74 13.99 28.09
C VAL A 81 -59.15 14.58 26.71
N VAL A 82 -59.24 13.78 25.61
CA VAL A 82 -60.39 12.96 25.08
C VAL A 82 -61.33 13.81 24.17
N PRO A 83 -62.13 13.28 23.18
CA PRO A 83 -62.09 12.05 22.35
C PRO A 83 -62.21 12.31 20.82
N GLY A 84 -62.20 11.21 20.04
CA GLY A 84 -62.17 11.17 18.58
C GLY A 84 -63.50 11.31 17.82
N VAL A 85 -63.43 11.06 16.50
CA VAL A 85 -64.57 10.68 15.66
C VAL A 85 -64.08 9.83 14.47
N ASN A 86 -64.63 8.61 14.41
CA ASN A 86 -64.94 7.67 13.32
C ASN A 86 -64.08 7.51 12.05
N ALA A 87 -63.83 6.22 11.80
CA ALA A 87 -63.66 5.59 10.50
C ALA A 87 -64.94 5.61 9.65
N GLY A 88 -64.76 5.61 8.34
CA GLY A 88 -65.78 5.38 7.31
C GLY A 88 -65.31 6.04 6.01
N GLU A 89 -64.68 5.31 5.09
CA GLU A 89 -65.32 4.49 4.04
C GLU A 89 -65.50 5.26 2.72
N LEU A 90 -64.98 4.65 1.65
CA LEU A 90 -65.33 4.78 0.23
C LEU A 90 -64.91 6.03 -0.60
N ARG A 91 -64.24 5.67 -1.73
CA ARG A 91 -64.56 6.08 -3.13
C ARG A 91 -63.63 7.09 -3.83
N ALA A 92 -62.80 6.51 -4.70
CA ALA A 92 -62.57 6.79 -6.13
C ALA A 92 -62.50 8.22 -6.70
N GLN A 93 -61.64 8.33 -7.75
CA GLN A 93 -61.55 9.39 -8.79
C GLN A 93 -60.81 10.67 -8.35
N ARG A 94 -60.01 11.40 -9.15
CA ARG A 94 -59.55 11.39 -10.57
C ARG A 94 -58.77 12.72 -10.75
N MET A 95 -57.90 12.82 -11.78
CA MET A 95 -57.22 14.03 -12.30
C MET A 95 -56.07 14.55 -11.39
N GLY A 96 -54.88 14.96 -11.85
CA GLY A 96 -54.48 15.55 -13.13
C GLY A 96 -54.17 17.04 -12.93
N ASN A 97 -52.88 17.42 -12.95
CA ASN A 97 -52.27 18.75 -13.21
C ASN A 97 -50.81 18.65 -12.73
N ASP A 98 -49.75 18.65 -13.56
CA ASP A 98 -49.30 19.72 -14.47
C ASP A 98 -49.40 21.11 -13.85
N GLU A 99 -48.26 21.66 -13.42
CA GLU A 99 -47.87 23.03 -13.76
C GLU A 99 -46.41 23.32 -13.41
N GLU A 100 -45.73 23.89 -14.40
CA GLU A 100 -44.43 24.54 -14.36
C GLU A 100 -44.37 25.72 -13.37
N LYS A 101 -43.18 25.95 -12.82
CA LYS A 101 -42.61 27.28 -12.47
C LYS A 101 -41.19 27.04 -11.93
N GLY A 102 -40.09 27.63 -12.40
CA GLY A 102 -39.93 28.90 -13.12
C GLY A 102 -39.46 29.99 -12.15
N SER A 103 -38.13 30.15 -12.02
CA SER A 103 -37.36 31.34 -11.52
C SER A 103 -35.90 30.86 -11.30
N ASP A 104 -34.84 31.23 -12.02
CA ASP A 104 -34.40 32.52 -12.56
C ASP A 104 -34.52 33.66 -11.54
N GLU A 105 -33.47 33.82 -10.73
CA GLU A 105 -33.07 35.10 -10.14
C GLU A 105 -31.54 35.22 -10.14
N ASP A 106 -31.07 36.04 -11.07
CA ASP A 106 -29.83 36.82 -11.01
C ASP A 106 -29.77 37.61 -9.69
N LYS A 107 -28.63 37.62 -8.99
CA LYS A 107 -28.25 38.80 -8.19
C LYS A 107 -26.78 38.91 -7.78
N GLU A 108 -26.17 39.92 -8.36
CA GLU A 108 -25.22 40.89 -7.78
C GLU A 108 -23.75 40.47 -7.54
N GLU A 109 -22.95 40.92 -8.50
CA GLU A 109 -21.63 41.50 -8.34
C GLU A 109 -21.59 42.50 -7.16
N SER A 110 -20.60 42.34 -6.28
CA SER A 110 -20.22 43.39 -5.34
C SER A 110 -18.72 43.67 -5.48
N GLU A 111 -18.42 44.69 -6.27
CA GLU A 111 -17.14 45.38 -6.26
C GLU A 111 -17.04 46.17 -4.95
N SER A 112 -15.95 45.98 -4.20
CA SER A 112 -15.65 46.77 -3.01
C SER A 112 -14.24 47.34 -3.18
N ASP A 113 -14.24 48.48 -3.86
CA ASP A 113 -13.19 49.48 -3.85
C ASP A 113 -13.14 50.14 -2.46
N SER A 114 -11.98 50.04 -1.81
CA SER A 114 -11.65 50.88 -0.66
C SER A 114 -10.16 51.18 -0.71
N GLY A 115 -9.84 52.24 -1.45
CA GLY A 115 -8.60 52.97 -1.30
C GLY A 115 -8.44 53.47 0.15
N SER A 116 -7.23 53.31 0.67
CA SER A 116 -6.77 54.04 1.84
C SER A 116 -5.32 54.39 1.61
N ASP A 117 -5.11 55.59 1.08
CA ASP A 117 -3.86 56.33 1.16
C ASP A 117 -3.48 56.52 2.63
N SER A 118 -2.27 56.10 2.99
CA SER A 118 -1.59 56.58 4.18
C SER A 118 -0.09 56.54 3.89
N ASP A 119 0.35 57.65 3.30
CA ASP A 119 1.71 58.16 3.38
C ASP A 119 2.17 58.16 4.85
N GLU A 120 3.12 57.30 5.21
CA GLU A 120 4.10 57.63 6.23
C GLU A 120 5.50 57.22 5.78
N GLU A 121 6.21 58.26 5.37
CA GLU A 121 7.65 58.39 5.21
C GLU A 121 8.38 57.98 6.50
N SER A 122 9.16 56.90 6.45
CA SER A 122 10.29 56.73 7.37
C SER A 122 11.42 55.98 6.68
N GLY A 123 12.42 56.73 6.23
CA GLY A 123 13.65 56.19 5.68
C GLY A 123 14.47 55.49 6.75
N LEU A 124 14.85 54.24 6.48
CA LEU A 124 15.97 53.55 7.11
C LEU A 124 16.65 52.66 6.07
N GLU A 125 17.69 53.24 5.50
CA GLU A 125 19.00 52.66 5.17
C GLU A 125 19.01 51.27 4.54
N ASP A 126 19.35 51.29 3.24
CA ASP A 126 19.82 50.20 2.41
C ASP A 126 20.93 49.36 3.08
N ASP A 127 20.56 48.22 3.64
CA ASP A 127 21.45 47.07 3.76
C ASP A 127 20.85 45.91 2.98
N ASP A 128 21.39 45.70 1.78
CA ASP A 128 21.08 44.64 0.83
C ASP A 128 21.88 43.36 1.14
N PRO A 129 21.31 42.33 1.79
CA PRO A 129 21.87 40.99 1.78
C PRO A 129 21.25 40.15 0.65
N CYS A 130 21.26 40.63 -0.59
CA CYS A 130 21.29 39.79 -1.79
C CYS A 130 22.63 39.03 -1.89
N ARG A 131 23.06 38.35 -0.82
CA ARG A 131 24.19 37.42 -0.84
C ARG A 131 23.71 36.01 -1.18
N ARG A 132 23.58 35.79 -2.48
CA ARG A 132 23.83 34.51 -3.19
C ARG A 132 23.14 33.29 -2.58
N CYS A 133 21.89 33.05 -2.95
CA CYS A 133 21.43 31.67 -3.16
C CYS A 133 22.32 31.06 -4.25
N SER A 134 23.39 30.39 -3.83
CA SER A 134 24.33 29.72 -4.72
C SER A 134 23.55 28.79 -5.67
N PRO A 135 23.49 29.08 -6.98
CA PRO A 135 22.78 28.23 -7.96
C PRO A 135 23.34 26.80 -8.01
N ALA A 136 24.51 26.57 -7.41
CA ALA A 136 25.14 25.27 -7.26
C ALA A 136 24.28 24.22 -6.53
N ARG A 137 23.48 24.60 -5.51
CA ARG A 137 22.71 23.61 -4.71
C ARG A 137 21.45 23.10 -5.42
N ALA A 138 20.80 23.96 -6.22
CA ALA A 138 19.68 23.57 -7.08
C ALA A 138 20.12 22.79 -8.33
N ALA A 139 21.36 23.02 -8.82
CA ALA A 139 21.91 22.26 -9.93
C ALA A 139 22.27 20.81 -9.54
N GLN A 140 22.58 20.54 -8.28
CA GLN A 140 23.03 19.22 -7.83
C GLN A 140 21.86 18.23 -7.64
N THR A 141 20.67 18.70 -7.29
CA THR A 141 19.47 17.84 -7.18
C THR A 141 18.94 17.37 -8.54
N ARG A 142 19.18 18.13 -9.62
CA ARG A 142 18.82 17.71 -10.99
C ARG A 142 19.62 16.51 -11.50
N LYS A 143 20.82 16.27 -10.98
CA LYS A 143 21.73 15.22 -11.50
C LYS A 143 21.28 13.79 -11.21
N ASN A 144 20.31 13.57 -10.31
CA ASN A 144 19.85 12.23 -9.92
C ASN A 144 18.35 11.99 -10.19
N MET A 145 17.71 12.87 -10.94
CA MET A 145 16.31 12.67 -11.35
C MET A 145 16.27 11.72 -12.55
N PHE A 146 15.51 10.64 -12.43
CA PHE A 146 15.24 9.73 -13.54
C PHE A 146 13.76 9.36 -13.55
N ILE A 147 13.25 9.02 -14.73
CA ILE A 147 11.88 8.54 -14.90
C ILE A 147 11.85 7.02 -14.67
N ILE A 148 10.78 6.56 -14.02
CA ILE A 148 10.43 5.17 -13.79
C ILE A 148 9.09 4.95 -14.47
N THR A 149 9.05 4.03 -15.41
CA THR A 149 7.84 3.66 -16.15
C THR A 149 7.18 2.47 -15.46
N PHE A 150 5.89 2.58 -15.15
CA PHE A 150 5.07 1.52 -14.56
C PHE A 150 4.05 1.00 -15.57
N GLU A 151 3.94 -0.31 -15.69
CA GLU A 151 2.88 -0.99 -16.44
C GLU A 151 1.76 -1.36 -15.46
N VAL A 152 0.63 -0.67 -15.57
CA VAL A 152 -0.48 -0.72 -14.62
C VAL A 152 -1.67 -1.48 -15.25
N PRO A 153 -2.16 -2.56 -14.64
CA PRO A 153 -3.31 -3.29 -15.18
C PRO A 153 -4.59 -2.46 -15.06
N PHE A 154 -5.37 -2.39 -16.14
CA PHE A 154 -6.63 -1.68 -16.19
C PHE A 154 -7.62 -2.39 -17.13
N LYS A 155 -8.72 -2.93 -16.56
CA LYS A 155 -9.82 -3.57 -17.31
C LYS A 155 -9.36 -4.59 -18.38
N GLY A 156 -8.38 -5.42 -18.05
CA GLY A 156 -7.83 -6.45 -18.96
C GLY A 156 -6.76 -5.95 -19.94
N ALA A 157 -6.39 -4.67 -19.90
CA ALA A 157 -5.27 -4.07 -20.62
C ALA A 157 -4.17 -3.57 -19.66
N CYS A 158 -3.08 -3.03 -20.21
CA CYS A 158 -2.04 -2.34 -19.44
C CYS A 158 -2.01 -0.85 -19.84
N ARG A 159 -1.87 0.03 -18.85
CA ARG A 159 -1.60 1.47 -19.02
C ARG A 159 -0.17 1.78 -18.58
N GLU A 160 0.44 2.78 -19.21
CA GLU A 160 1.75 3.27 -18.83
C GLU A 160 1.61 4.43 -17.84
N LEU A 161 2.36 4.38 -16.74
CA LEU A 161 2.40 5.44 -15.72
C LEU A 161 3.86 5.86 -15.49
N GLU A 162 4.18 7.11 -15.82
CA GLU A 162 5.51 7.67 -15.62
C GLU A 162 5.63 8.42 -14.31
N VAL A 163 6.67 8.08 -13.54
CA VAL A 163 6.91 8.64 -12.21
C VAL A 163 8.39 8.97 -12.05
N THR A 164 8.71 10.14 -11.51
CA THR A 164 10.10 10.53 -11.29
C THR A 164 10.64 9.95 -9.98
N SER A 165 11.96 9.74 -9.91
CA SER A 165 12.65 9.21 -8.73
C SER A 165 12.49 10.03 -7.45
N ILE A 166 12.07 11.29 -7.57
CA ILE A 166 11.80 12.22 -6.46
C ILE A 166 10.33 12.20 -6.00
N THR A 167 9.46 11.49 -6.73
CA THR A 167 8.04 11.41 -6.37
C THR A 167 7.89 10.70 -5.03
N SER A 168 7.10 11.28 -4.13
CA SER A 168 6.80 10.69 -2.83
C SER A 168 5.87 9.48 -2.99
N PHE A 169 5.93 8.52 -2.08
CA PHE A 169 5.10 7.32 -2.13
C PHE A 169 3.60 7.66 -2.16
N LYS A 170 3.17 8.66 -1.39
CA LYS A 170 1.78 9.16 -1.39
C LYS A 170 1.38 9.71 -2.78
N ALA A 171 2.22 10.56 -3.38
CA ALA A 171 1.95 11.09 -4.72
C ALA A 171 1.95 9.99 -5.80
N PHE A 172 2.77 8.95 -5.63
CA PHE A 172 2.73 7.75 -6.46
C PHE A 172 1.39 7.02 -6.35
N LEU A 173 0.93 6.71 -5.14
CA LEU A 173 -0.37 6.05 -4.90
C LEU A 173 -1.54 6.86 -5.46
N ASP A 174 -1.48 8.19 -5.35
CA ASP A 174 -2.50 9.08 -5.90
C ASP A 174 -2.58 8.96 -7.43
N LYS A 175 -1.44 8.98 -8.11
CA LYS A 175 -1.38 8.78 -9.56
C LYS A 175 -1.79 7.37 -9.97
N LEU A 176 -1.40 6.36 -9.20
CA LEU A 176 -1.75 4.96 -9.44
C LEU A 176 -3.26 4.74 -9.32
N ALA A 177 -3.90 5.30 -8.29
CA ALA A 177 -5.34 5.23 -8.07
C ALA A 177 -6.13 5.82 -9.24
N VAL A 178 -5.71 6.99 -9.74
CA VAL A 178 -6.29 7.62 -10.93
C VAL A 178 -6.10 6.72 -12.16
N CYS A 179 -4.90 6.20 -12.38
CA CYS A 179 -4.57 5.33 -13.52
C CYS A 179 -5.40 4.03 -13.54
N MET A 180 -5.58 3.39 -12.37
CA MET A 180 -6.39 2.19 -12.19
C MET A 180 -7.90 2.47 -12.10
N SER A 181 -8.31 3.74 -11.99
CA SER A 181 -9.67 4.17 -11.66
C SER A 181 -10.23 3.45 -10.41
N THR A 182 -9.41 3.38 -9.37
CA THR A 182 -9.75 2.73 -8.08
C THR A 182 -9.54 3.70 -6.91
N ARG A 183 -10.02 3.30 -5.72
CA ARG A 183 -9.82 4.06 -4.48
C ARG A 183 -8.45 3.75 -3.89
N LYS A 184 -7.80 4.75 -3.28
CA LYS A 184 -6.47 4.58 -2.63
C LYS A 184 -6.49 3.50 -1.54
N SER A 185 -7.60 3.37 -0.82
CA SER A 185 -7.80 2.34 0.23
C SER A 185 -7.86 0.90 -0.30
N LEU A 186 -7.93 0.70 -1.60
CA LEU A 186 -7.87 -0.63 -2.23
C LEU A 186 -6.46 -0.94 -2.76
N LEU A 187 -5.54 0.03 -2.68
CA LEU A 187 -4.15 -0.12 -3.12
C LEU A 187 -3.22 -0.55 -1.99
N ASP A 188 -3.76 -0.97 -0.84
CA ASP A 188 -2.98 -1.37 0.33
C ASP A 188 -2.20 -2.68 0.08
N SER A 189 -2.62 -3.47 -0.90
CA SER A 189 -2.00 -4.74 -1.30
C SER A 189 -1.59 -4.70 -2.77
N ILE A 190 -0.66 -3.80 -3.11
CA ILE A 190 -0.03 -3.77 -4.43
C ILE A 190 1.37 -4.38 -4.38
N ALA A 191 1.69 -5.17 -5.40
CA ALA A 191 3.02 -5.72 -5.61
C ALA A 191 3.62 -5.24 -6.94
N TYR A 192 4.93 -5.38 -7.09
CA TYR A 192 5.64 -4.99 -8.30
C TYR A 192 6.65 -6.04 -8.77
N ILE A 193 6.84 -6.13 -10.08
CA ILE A 193 7.83 -6.97 -10.75
C ILE A 193 8.70 -6.09 -11.66
N PRO A 194 9.99 -5.90 -11.34
CA PRO A 194 10.89 -5.17 -12.22
C PRO A 194 11.24 -5.99 -13.47
N SER A 195 11.22 -5.35 -14.65
CA SER A 195 11.46 -6.04 -15.93
C SER A 195 12.88 -6.62 -16.11
N TYR A 196 13.84 -6.16 -15.31
CA TYR A 196 15.20 -6.69 -15.28
C TYR A 196 15.35 -7.98 -14.46
N THR A 197 14.29 -8.42 -13.77
CA THR A 197 14.31 -9.70 -13.04
C THR A 197 14.24 -10.84 -14.07
N PRO A 198 15.10 -11.89 -13.97
CA PRO A 198 15.06 -13.01 -14.91
C PRO A 198 13.67 -13.64 -14.95
N ARG A 199 13.18 -13.96 -16.15
CA ARG A 199 11.85 -14.56 -16.36
C ARG A 199 11.75 -16.01 -15.86
N THR A 200 12.89 -16.67 -15.68
CA THR A 200 13.00 -18.07 -15.26
C THR A 200 13.96 -18.18 -14.07
N PRO A 201 13.48 -18.57 -12.87
CA PRO A 201 12.09 -18.92 -12.50
C PRO A 201 11.13 -17.71 -12.59
N LYS A 202 9.80 -17.97 -12.57
CA LYS A 202 8.79 -16.89 -12.55
C LYS A 202 9.13 -15.93 -11.41
N PRO A 203 9.34 -14.62 -11.69
CA PRO A 203 9.77 -13.69 -10.65
C PRO A 203 8.67 -13.53 -9.60
N THR A 204 9.06 -13.63 -8.33
CA THR A 204 8.15 -13.41 -7.21
C THR A 204 7.84 -11.91 -7.08
N PRO A 205 6.56 -11.49 -7.12
CA PRO A 205 6.19 -10.10 -6.89
C PRO A 205 6.65 -9.61 -5.51
N LYS A 206 7.13 -8.36 -5.44
CA LYS A 206 7.51 -7.71 -4.17
C LYS A 206 6.42 -6.76 -3.75
N LEU A 207 5.99 -6.80 -2.49
CA LEU A 207 4.97 -5.91 -1.94
C LEU A 207 5.46 -4.45 -1.85
N LEU A 208 4.58 -3.52 -2.20
CA LEU A 208 4.82 -2.07 -2.23
C LEU A 208 3.83 -1.33 -1.30
N GLU A 209 3.86 -1.69 -0.03
CA GLU A 209 2.90 -1.21 0.99
C GLU A 209 3.34 0.11 1.65
N ASP A 210 4.66 0.35 1.71
CA ASP A 210 5.24 1.38 2.55
C ASP A 210 6.14 2.38 1.82
N LYS A 211 6.32 3.54 2.45
CA LYS A 211 7.40 4.49 2.10
C LYS A 211 8.79 3.84 2.10
N LYS A 212 8.99 2.79 2.91
CA LYS A 212 10.25 2.02 2.98
C LYS A 212 10.46 1.15 1.74
N SER A 213 9.44 0.40 1.29
CA SER A 213 9.54 -0.42 0.07
C SER A 213 9.67 0.45 -1.18
N TRP A 214 8.99 1.61 -1.21
CA TRP A 214 9.17 2.63 -2.25
C TRP A 214 10.63 3.11 -2.34
N LYS A 215 11.25 3.47 -1.21
CA LYS A 215 12.67 3.88 -1.20
C LYS A 215 13.59 2.77 -1.70
N LYS A 216 13.36 1.52 -1.29
CA LYS A 216 14.14 0.37 -1.78
C LYS A 216 14.03 0.20 -3.29
N LEU A 217 12.83 0.34 -3.86
CA LEU A 217 12.58 0.31 -5.31
C LEU A 217 13.38 1.41 -6.04
N VAL A 218 13.38 2.64 -5.51
CA VAL A 218 14.13 3.76 -6.09
C VAL A 218 15.66 3.58 -5.93
N GLU A 219 16.11 3.02 -4.81
CA GLU A 219 17.54 2.77 -4.52
C GLU A 219 18.12 1.61 -5.32
N ASP A 220 17.36 0.54 -5.54
CA ASP A 220 17.84 -0.62 -6.31
C ASP A 220 18.20 -0.22 -7.75
N LYS A 221 17.60 0.84 -8.29
CA LYS A 221 18.01 1.42 -9.57
C LYS A 221 19.38 2.11 -9.51
N LYS A 222 19.72 2.74 -8.38
CA LYS A 222 20.95 3.54 -8.24
C LYS A 222 22.22 2.70 -8.08
N LYS A 223 22.08 1.40 -7.81
CA LYS A 223 23.23 0.50 -7.53
C LYS A 223 23.99 0.05 -8.79
N GLY A 224 23.48 0.31 -9.99
CA GLY A 224 24.18 -0.01 -11.24
C GLY A 224 25.26 1.01 -11.59
N LYS A 225 26.53 0.59 -11.68
CA LYS A 225 27.60 1.41 -12.28
C LYS A 225 27.40 1.43 -13.81
N GLY A 226 26.72 2.46 -14.33
CA GLY A 226 26.57 2.67 -15.77
C GLY A 226 25.28 3.40 -16.15
N THR A 227 25.16 3.76 -17.43
CA THR A 227 23.92 4.29 -18.02
C THR A 227 22.79 3.28 -17.77
N VAL A 228 21.86 3.64 -16.90
CA VAL A 228 20.75 2.74 -16.52
C VAL A 228 19.86 2.55 -17.74
N LYS A 229 19.83 1.32 -18.27
CA LYS A 229 18.91 0.95 -19.36
C LYS A 229 17.47 1.27 -18.94
N PRO A 230 16.63 1.84 -19.83
CA PRO A 230 15.21 1.98 -19.56
C PRO A 230 14.62 0.63 -19.12
N PHE A 231 13.83 0.64 -18.05
CA PHE A 231 13.12 -0.53 -17.56
C PHE A 231 11.72 -0.13 -17.16
N THR A 232 10.84 -1.12 -17.20
CA THR A 232 9.45 -1.01 -16.80
C THR A 232 9.24 -1.81 -15.51
N ILE A 233 8.29 -1.36 -14.70
CA ILE A 233 7.86 -2.04 -13.49
C ILE A 233 6.42 -2.47 -13.69
N GLN A 234 6.15 -3.77 -13.68
CA GLN A 234 4.79 -4.28 -13.77
C GLN A 234 4.13 -4.24 -12.39
N ILE A 235 2.97 -3.58 -12.29
CA ILE A 235 2.14 -3.58 -11.08
C ILE A 235 1.25 -4.83 -11.09
N VAL A 236 1.19 -5.50 -9.94
CA VAL A 236 0.33 -6.65 -9.68
C VAL A 236 -0.58 -6.29 -8.52
N ASP A 237 -1.88 -6.33 -8.75
CA ASP A 237 -2.87 -6.17 -7.69
C ASP A 237 -2.98 -7.49 -6.91
N THR A 238 -2.67 -7.46 -5.62
CA THR A 238 -2.80 -8.63 -4.73
C THR A 238 -3.99 -8.51 -3.77
N SER A 239 -4.82 -7.47 -3.91
CA SER A 239 -6.03 -7.27 -3.08
C SER A 239 -7.17 -8.23 -3.45
N GLY A 240 -7.21 -8.68 -4.71
CA GLY A 240 -8.08 -9.76 -5.16
C GLY A 240 -7.53 -11.10 -4.67
N GLY A 241 -7.98 -11.52 -3.48
CA GLY A 241 -7.60 -12.79 -2.85
C GLY A 241 -7.57 -13.94 -3.87
N ASP A 242 -6.48 -14.71 -3.78
CA ASP A 242 -6.05 -15.81 -4.66
C ASP A 242 -6.78 -15.87 -6.01
N PRO A 243 -6.12 -15.48 -7.12
CA PRO A 243 -6.63 -15.88 -8.42
C PRO A 243 -6.65 -17.41 -8.40
N LYS A 244 -7.86 -17.99 -8.19
CA LYS A 244 -8.14 -19.41 -8.34
C LYS A 244 -7.33 -19.85 -9.53
N ALA A 245 -6.42 -20.78 -9.25
CA ALA A 245 -5.49 -21.37 -10.20
C ALA A 245 -6.13 -21.34 -11.59
N ARG A 246 -5.52 -20.60 -12.52
CA ARG A 246 -5.70 -20.90 -13.93
C ARG A 246 -5.18 -22.32 -14.13
N ASP A 247 -6.06 -23.27 -13.85
CA ASP A 247 -5.98 -24.65 -14.27
C ASP A 247 -5.77 -24.64 -15.77
N GLY A 248 -4.62 -25.14 -16.20
CA GLY A 248 -4.34 -25.22 -17.64
C GLY A 248 -2.88 -25.26 -18.05
N ARG A 249 -2.00 -25.96 -17.32
CA ARG A 249 -0.99 -26.84 -17.96
C ARG A 249 -0.20 -27.60 -16.90
N LYS A 250 -0.47 -28.91 -16.79
CA LYS A 250 0.45 -29.87 -16.18
C LYS A 250 1.76 -29.86 -16.98
N GLU A 251 2.78 -29.18 -16.47
CA GLU A 251 4.16 -29.62 -16.73
C GLU A 251 4.61 -30.47 -15.55
N VAL A 252 4.70 -31.76 -15.84
CA VAL A 252 5.32 -32.79 -15.00
C VAL A 252 6.83 -32.51 -14.99
N GLY A 253 7.39 -32.12 -13.84
CA GLY A 253 8.78 -31.67 -13.79
C GLY A 253 9.43 -31.69 -12.41
N HIS A 254 9.61 -32.89 -11.87
CA HIS A 254 10.74 -33.34 -11.05
C HIS A 254 11.40 -32.37 -10.02
N GLY A 255 11.07 -32.61 -8.74
CA GLY A 255 12.06 -32.94 -7.71
C GLY A 255 13.14 -31.90 -7.38
N GLY A 256 12.77 -30.83 -6.68
CA GLY A 256 13.72 -29.97 -5.97
C GLY A 256 13.23 -29.67 -4.56
N LYS A 257 13.69 -30.45 -3.57
CA LYS A 257 13.53 -30.13 -2.14
C LYS A 257 14.23 -28.80 -1.87
N LYS A 258 13.49 -27.70 -1.81
CA LYS A 258 13.96 -26.46 -1.18
C LYS A 258 13.13 -26.17 0.05
N GLU A 259 13.87 -26.03 1.13
CA GLU A 259 13.48 -25.80 2.52
C GLU A 259 12.47 -24.65 2.60
N LYS A 260 11.23 -25.01 2.95
CA LYS A 260 10.13 -24.07 3.23
C LYS A 260 10.50 -23.27 4.47
N VAL A 261 10.65 -21.96 4.32
CA VAL A 261 10.52 -21.04 5.46
C VAL A 261 9.12 -21.27 6.04
N PRO A 262 8.97 -21.60 7.33
CA PRO A 262 7.66 -21.87 7.90
C PRO A 262 6.81 -20.62 7.78
N ALA A 263 5.74 -20.71 6.99
CA ALA A 263 4.70 -19.70 6.97
C ALA A 263 4.24 -19.50 8.42
N ALA A 264 4.13 -18.24 8.85
CA ALA A 264 3.64 -17.90 10.17
C ALA A 264 2.33 -18.68 10.41
N GLU A 265 2.28 -19.42 11.51
CA GLU A 265 1.13 -20.22 11.83
C GLU A 265 -0.10 -19.30 11.92
N PRO A 266 -1.19 -19.59 11.17
CA PRO A 266 -2.40 -18.78 11.23
C PRO A 266 -2.95 -18.79 12.65
N ASP A 267 -3.54 -17.67 13.05
CA ASP A 267 -4.11 -17.47 14.38
C ASP A 267 -5.08 -18.62 14.71
N PRO A 268 -5.09 -19.17 15.94
CA PRO A 268 -6.04 -20.21 16.34
C PRO A 268 -7.51 -19.87 16.03
N VAL A 269 -7.89 -18.59 16.00
CA VAL A 269 -9.24 -18.15 15.60
C VAL A 269 -9.47 -18.39 14.10
N GLU A 270 -8.55 -17.95 13.26
CA GLU A 270 -8.64 -18.13 11.79
C GLU A 270 -8.67 -19.62 11.40
N ARG A 271 -7.94 -20.48 12.13
CA ARG A 271 -7.96 -21.93 11.90
C ARG A 271 -9.35 -22.54 12.10
N LYS A 272 -10.08 -22.09 13.15
CA LYS A 272 -11.44 -22.57 13.44
C LYS A 272 -12.43 -22.07 12.40
N GLU A 273 -12.33 -20.79 12.01
CA GLU A 273 -13.18 -20.23 10.94
C GLU A 273 -12.96 -20.96 9.62
N GLN A 274 -11.72 -21.26 9.25
CA GLN A 274 -11.41 -22.03 8.05
C GLN A 274 -11.94 -23.47 8.13
N GLN A 275 -11.96 -24.07 9.32
CA GLN A 275 -12.59 -25.38 9.53
C GLN A 275 -14.10 -25.31 9.30
N PHE A 276 -14.79 -24.32 9.88
CA PHE A 276 -16.23 -24.13 9.68
C PHE A 276 -16.57 -23.87 8.21
N TYR A 277 -15.74 -23.12 7.49
CA TYR A 277 -15.89 -22.90 6.06
C TYR A 277 -15.96 -24.23 5.28
N ARG A 278 -15.01 -25.14 5.52
CA ARG A 278 -14.94 -26.44 4.82
C ARG A 278 -16.13 -27.32 5.16
N GLU A 279 -16.54 -27.32 6.43
CA GLU A 279 -17.71 -28.09 6.88
C GLU A 279 -19.01 -27.57 6.25
N LEU A 280 -19.18 -26.25 6.13
CA LEU A 280 -20.31 -25.66 5.43
C LEU A 280 -20.30 -25.99 3.93
N GLU A 281 -19.15 -25.90 3.27
CA GLU A 281 -19.00 -26.23 1.85
C GLU A 281 -19.38 -27.69 1.58
N GLN A 282 -18.95 -28.61 2.44
CA GLN A 282 -19.29 -30.04 2.34
C GLN A 282 -20.78 -30.30 2.64
N LYS A 283 -21.32 -29.69 3.70
CA LYS A 283 -22.71 -29.93 4.16
C LYS A 283 -23.75 -29.40 3.18
N TYR A 284 -23.49 -28.26 2.55
CA TYR A 284 -24.42 -27.61 1.63
C TYR A 284 -24.09 -27.89 0.16
N HIS A 285 -23.18 -28.82 -0.15
CA HIS A 285 -22.87 -29.19 -1.52
C HIS A 285 -24.09 -29.79 -2.22
N CYS A 286 -24.54 -29.14 -3.30
CA CYS A 286 -25.70 -29.56 -4.06
C CYS A 286 -25.29 -30.35 -5.30
N ALA A 287 -25.79 -31.58 -5.42
CA ALA A 287 -25.49 -32.48 -6.54
C ALA A 287 -25.97 -31.96 -7.91
N GLU A 288 -27.05 -31.17 -7.96
CA GLU A 288 -27.58 -30.63 -9.23
C GLU A 288 -26.69 -29.54 -9.83
N HIS A 289 -26.05 -28.75 -8.96
CA HIS A 289 -25.27 -27.58 -9.35
C HIS A 289 -23.75 -27.77 -9.19
N ASP A 290 -23.33 -28.90 -8.60
CA ASP A 290 -21.94 -29.22 -8.23
C ASP A 290 -21.27 -28.11 -7.40
N ARG A 291 -22.08 -27.43 -6.57
CA ARG A 291 -21.69 -26.24 -5.80
C ARG A 291 -22.49 -26.12 -4.50
N PRO A 292 -21.97 -25.42 -3.49
CA PRO A 292 -22.68 -25.18 -2.24
C PRO A 292 -23.94 -24.35 -2.48
N CYS A 293 -25.11 -24.90 -2.16
CA CYS A 293 -26.41 -24.24 -2.31
C CYS A 293 -27.24 -24.36 -1.03
N ALA A 294 -28.00 -23.31 -0.74
CA ALA A 294 -29.05 -23.35 0.27
C ALA A 294 -30.42 -23.56 -0.40
N VAL A 295 -31.15 -24.58 0.04
CA VAL A 295 -32.53 -24.84 -0.42
C VAL A 295 -33.47 -23.94 0.36
N LEU A 296 -34.20 -23.09 -0.36
CA LEU A 296 -35.18 -22.17 0.19
C LEU A 296 -36.53 -22.89 0.40
N SER A 297 -37.46 -22.25 1.12
CA SER A 297 -38.76 -22.82 1.48
C SER A 297 -39.67 -23.09 0.27
N ASP A 298 -39.41 -22.42 -0.84
CA ASP A 298 -40.05 -22.59 -2.14
C ASP A 298 -39.42 -23.72 -2.98
N GLY A 299 -38.41 -24.41 -2.44
CA GLY A 299 -37.64 -25.44 -3.15
C GLY A 299 -36.58 -24.89 -4.10
N ASN A 300 -36.43 -23.56 -4.21
CA ASN A 300 -35.40 -22.98 -5.05
C ASN A 300 -34.01 -23.08 -4.41
N HIS A 301 -32.99 -23.28 -5.24
CA HIS A 301 -31.60 -23.39 -4.81
C HIS A 301 -30.90 -22.04 -4.93
N TYR A 302 -30.55 -21.43 -3.78
CA TYR A 302 -29.69 -20.26 -3.71
C TYR A 302 -28.22 -20.69 -3.73
N HIS A 303 -27.43 -20.21 -4.68
CA HIS A 303 -26.02 -20.55 -4.75
C HIS A 303 -25.24 -19.71 -3.73
N LEU A 304 -24.65 -20.39 -2.74
CA LEU A 304 -23.84 -19.75 -1.71
C LEU A 304 -22.49 -19.37 -2.30
N THR A 305 -22.20 -18.07 -2.35
CA THR A 305 -20.90 -17.59 -2.82
C THR A 305 -19.82 -17.85 -1.76
N ASN A 306 -18.54 -17.80 -2.16
CA ASN A 306 -17.43 -17.87 -1.20
C ASN A 306 -17.52 -16.80 -0.11
N SER A 307 -18.05 -15.61 -0.45
CA SER A 307 -18.28 -14.53 0.52
C SER A 307 -19.37 -14.90 1.53
N ASP A 308 -20.42 -15.60 1.08
CA ASP A 308 -21.51 -16.04 1.96
C ASP A 308 -21.03 -17.13 2.92
N LEU A 309 -20.28 -18.11 2.42
CA LEU A 309 -19.69 -19.18 3.23
C LEU A 309 -18.68 -18.65 4.25
N ALA A 310 -17.81 -17.70 3.85
CA ALA A 310 -16.85 -17.07 4.76
C ALA A 310 -17.55 -16.27 5.86
N LYS A 311 -18.58 -15.49 5.48
CA LYS A 311 -19.37 -14.73 6.44
C LYS A 311 -20.14 -15.64 7.40
N TRP A 312 -20.69 -16.75 6.91
CA TRP A 312 -21.37 -17.72 7.75
C TRP A 312 -20.41 -18.43 8.71
N ALA A 313 -19.25 -18.87 8.23
CA ALA A 313 -18.20 -19.46 9.06
C ALA A 313 -17.75 -18.52 10.19
N TYR A 314 -17.60 -17.22 9.88
CA TYR A 314 -17.31 -16.18 10.86
C TYR A 314 -18.44 -16.03 11.89
N LEU A 315 -19.70 -15.99 11.46
CA LEU A 315 -20.85 -15.91 12.38
C LEU A 315 -20.95 -17.12 13.31
N ILE A 316 -20.58 -18.31 12.84
CA ILE A 316 -20.48 -19.53 13.67
C ILE A 316 -19.35 -19.38 14.70
N GLY A 317 -18.18 -18.87 14.28
CA GLY A 317 -17.06 -18.57 15.17
C GLY A 317 -17.41 -17.59 16.28
N GLN A 318 -18.32 -16.65 16.01
CA GLN A 318 -18.86 -15.70 16.98
C GLN A 318 -20.05 -16.23 17.81
N HIS A 319 -20.45 -17.49 17.61
CA HIS A 319 -21.66 -18.07 18.23
C HIS A 319 -22.95 -17.31 17.92
N ARG A 320 -23.01 -16.61 16.77
CA ARG A 320 -24.19 -15.87 16.29
C ARG A 320 -25.03 -16.64 15.29
N ALA A 321 -24.49 -17.74 14.76
CA ALA A 321 -25.18 -18.66 13.86
C ALA A 321 -24.78 -20.10 14.20
N THR A 322 -25.60 -21.06 13.80
CA THR A 322 -25.27 -22.49 13.86
C THR A 322 -24.93 -23.01 12.46
N LYS A 323 -24.45 -24.26 12.38
CA LYS A 323 -24.16 -24.92 11.09
C LYS A 323 -25.44 -25.42 10.43
N GLU A 324 -26.53 -25.49 11.16
CA GLU A 324 -27.83 -26.04 10.74
C GLU A 324 -28.76 -24.93 10.28
N ASP A 325 -28.73 -23.79 10.96
CA ASP A 325 -29.59 -22.65 10.68
C ASP A 325 -28.87 -21.63 9.79
N LEU A 326 -29.46 -21.36 8.62
CA LEU A 326 -28.93 -20.44 7.64
C LEU A 326 -29.23 -19.00 8.08
N PRO A 327 -28.22 -18.15 8.36
CA PRO A 327 -28.43 -16.78 8.85
C PRO A 327 -28.92 -15.86 7.72
N ARG A 328 -30.20 -16.01 7.32
CA ARG A 328 -30.81 -15.35 6.15
C ARG A 328 -30.72 -13.83 6.22
N LYS A 329 -30.95 -13.25 7.40
CA LYS A 329 -30.93 -11.79 7.63
C LYS A 329 -29.53 -11.21 7.45
N GLU A 330 -28.51 -11.89 7.98
CA GLU A 330 -27.12 -11.44 7.93
C GLU A 330 -26.52 -11.63 6.54
N LEU A 331 -26.87 -12.73 5.86
CA LEU A 331 -26.41 -13.03 4.50
C LEU A 331 -27.18 -12.29 3.41
N LYS A 332 -28.31 -11.64 3.74
CA LYS A 332 -29.17 -10.91 2.79
C LYS A 332 -29.61 -11.77 1.60
N ILE A 333 -29.92 -13.03 1.87
CA ILE A 333 -30.26 -14.02 0.83
C ILE A 333 -31.54 -13.60 0.11
N ASP A 334 -32.53 -13.12 0.85
CA ASP A 334 -33.85 -12.75 0.31
C ASP A 334 -33.74 -11.63 -0.75
N ASP A 335 -32.80 -10.69 -0.57
CA ASP A 335 -32.53 -9.61 -1.54
C ASP A 335 -31.74 -10.09 -2.77
N ALA A 336 -30.95 -11.15 -2.60
CA ALA A 336 -29.99 -11.64 -3.61
C ALA A 336 -30.61 -12.65 -4.59
N VAL A 337 -31.68 -13.36 -4.20
CA VAL A 337 -32.38 -14.35 -5.02
C VAL A 337 -32.81 -13.78 -6.38
N PRO A 338 -33.51 -12.63 -6.48
CA PRO A 338 -33.91 -12.08 -7.77
C PRO A 338 -32.73 -11.78 -8.70
N ARG A 339 -31.60 -11.36 -8.13
CA ARG A 339 -30.37 -11.06 -8.90
C ARG A 339 -29.74 -12.32 -9.47
N GLN A 340 -29.70 -13.42 -8.71
CA GLN A 340 -29.15 -14.68 -9.20
C GLN A 340 -30.03 -15.28 -10.31
N HIS A 341 -31.36 -15.20 -10.18
CA HIS A 341 -32.26 -15.64 -11.25
C HIS A 341 -32.12 -14.78 -12.51
N ALA A 342 -32.00 -13.46 -12.38
CA ALA A 342 -31.75 -12.56 -13.51
C ALA A 342 -30.41 -12.88 -14.20
N ALA A 343 -29.35 -13.13 -13.44
CA ALA A 343 -28.04 -13.51 -13.98
C ALA A 343 -28.07 -14.89 -14.68
N LYS A 344 -28.72 -15.91 -14.09
CA LYS A 344 -28.91 -17.22 -14.73
C LYS A 344 -29.73 -17.10 -16.02
N LYS A 345 -30.77 -16.26 -16.04
CA LYS A 345 -31.58 -16.00 -17.24
C LYS A 345 -30.77 -15.29 -18.33
N ALA A 346 -29.93 -14.33 -17.95
CA ALA A 346 -29.03 -13.64 -18.88
C ALA A 346 -28.04 -14.61 -19.52
N ILE A 347 -27.39 -15.48 -18.74
CA ILE A 347 -26.43 -16.48 -19.28
C ILE A 347 -27.12 -17.44 -20.26
N ARG A 348 -28.33 -17.95 -19.92
CA ARG A 348 -29.10 -18.80 -20.83
C ARG A 348 -29.53 -18.09 -22.12
N SER A 349 -29.71 -16.77 -22.10
CA SER A 349 -30.02 -16.00 -23.32
C SER A 349 -28.79 -15.75 -24.21
N THR A 350 -27.58 -15.82 -23.65
CA THR A 350 -26.33 -15.67 -24.42
C THR A 350 -25.80 -16.98 -25.00
N GLU A 351 -26.31 -18.12 -24.55
CA GLU A 351 -26.09 -19.41 -25.20
C GLU A 351 -26.95 -19.49 -26.46
N THR A 352 -26.55 -18.73 -27.50
CA THR A 352 -27.02 -19.02 -28.86
C THR A 352 -26.57 -20.44 -29.21
N PRO A 353 -27.46 -21.30 -29.74
CA PRO A 353 -27.12 -22.67 -30.10
C PRO A 353 -25.89 -22.66 -31.02
N VAL A 354 -24.85 -23.39 -30.60
CA VAL A 354 -23.52 -23.49 -31.22
C VAL A 354 -23.60 -24.36 -32.49
N ASP A 355 -24.57 -24.08 -33.35
CA ASP A 355 -24.76 -24.76 -34.63
C ASP A 355 -25.20 -23.78 -35.72
N ARG A 356 -24.48 -22.64 -35.78
CA ARG A 356 -24.50 -21.78 -36.95
C ARG A 356 -23.07 -21.52 -37.38
N ASP A 357 -22.75 -22.02 -38.57
CA ASP A 357 -21.55 -21.68 -39.31
C ASP A 357 -21.28 -20.17 -39.21
N PRO A 358 -20.01 -19.76 -39.04
CA PRO A 358 -19.66 -18.35 -38.98
C PRO A 358 -20.16 -17.64 -40.26
N PRO A 359 -20.74 -16.44 -40.13
CA PRO A 359 -21.21 -15.66 -41.27
C PRO A 359 -20.15 -15.58 -42.37
N SER A 360 -20.54 -15.83 -43.62
CA SER A 360 -19.63 -15.93 -44.77
C SER A 360 -18.66 -14.75 -44.93
N TRP A 361 -19.06 -13.55 -44.51
CA TRP A 361 -18.22 -12.35 -44.57
C TRP A 361 -16.92 -12.45 -43.74
N ILE A 362 -16.87 -13.32 -42.73
CA ILE A 362 -15.65 -13.54 -41.92
C ILE A 362 -14.64 -14.45 -42.64
N ARG A 363 -15.09 -15.32 -43.56
CA ARG A 363 -14.19 -16.19 -44.32
C ARG A 363 -13.38 -15.43 -45.37
N ASP A 364 -13.89 -14.32 -45.88
CA ASP A 364 -13.23 -13.56 -46.96
C ASP A 364 -12.13 -12.60 -46.48
N ILE A 365 -12.06 -12.30 -45.18
CA ILE A 365 -11.11 -11.30 -44.64
C ILE A 365 -9.81 -11.95 -44.10
N LEU A 366 -9.85 -13.24 -43.74
CA LEU A 366 -8.71 -13.91 -43.11
C LEU A 366 -7.47 -14.19 -43.99
N PRO A 367 -7.54 -14.27 -45.33
CA PRO A 367 -6.33 -14.46 -46.14
C PRO A 367 -5.49 -13.18 -46.36
N LEU A 368 -6.06 -11.98 -46.17
CA LEU A 368 -5.42 -10.72 -46.60
C LEU A 368 -4.47 -10.12 -45.56
N VAL A 369 -4.58 -10.50 -44.29
CA VAL A 369 -3.77 -9.94 -43.18
C VAL A 369 -2.42 -10.67 -43.01
N GLY A 370 -2.24 -11.81 -43.68
CA GLY A 370 -1.05 -12.67 -43.54
C GLY A 370 0.22 -12.22 -44.28
N MET A 371 0.19 -11.19 -45.12
CA MET A 371 1.33 -10.82 -45.99
C MET A 371 2.01 -9.47 -45.70
N ALA A 372 1.58 -8.70 -44.69
CA ALA A 372 2.04 -7.30 -44.52
C ALA A 372 3.15 -7.06 -43.47
N PHE A 373 3.68 -8.08 -42.78
CA PHE A 373 4.66 -7.88 -41.68
C PHE A 373 6.04 -8.52 -41.89
N GLY A 374 6.43 -8.73 -43.14
CA GLY A 374 7.75 -9.25 -43.49
C GLY A 374 8.47 -8.37 -44.50
N SER A 375 9.08 -7.27 -44.06
CA SER A 375 10.37 -6.74 -44.56
C SER A 375 10.61 -5.27 -44.17
N SER A 376 11.89 -4.97 -43.95
CA SER A 376 12.50 -3.64 -44.04
C SER A 376 12.41 -2.73 -42.79
N MET A 377 13.56 -2.55 -42.12
CA MET A 377 14.17 -1.23 -41.95
C MET A 377 15.66 -1.40 -41.62
N HIS A 378 16.48 -1.19 -42.65
CA HIS A 378 17.91 -0.93 -42.57
C HIS A 378 18.19 0.49 -42.06
N HIS A 379 19.37 0.65 -41.44
CA HIS A 379 20.24 1.84 -41.44
C HIS A 379 19.63 3.24 -41.25
N VAL A 380 19.89 3.84 -40.09
CA VAL A 380 20.12 5.30 -40.00
C VAL A 380 21.47 5.53 -39.33
N SER A 381 22.42 5.97 -40.15
CA SER A 381 23.73 6.49 -39.75
C SER A 381 23.55 7.94 -39.28
N SER A 382 24.10 8.30 -38.12
CA SER A 382 24.18 9.69 -37.65
C SER A 382 25.66 10.07 -37.45
N PRO A 383 26.18 11.09 -38.13
CA PRO A 383 27.48 11.66 -37.85
C PRO A 383 27.31 12.85 -36.90
N PHE A 384 27.81 12.76 -35.67
CA PHE A 384 28.09 13.96 -34.89
C PHE A 384 29.44 13.80 -34.20
N GLU A 385 30.38 14.59 -34.68
CA GLU A 385 31.69 14.85 -34.11
C GLU A 385 31.55 15.52 -32.74
N THR A 386 32.35 15.08 -31.77
CA THR A 386 32.63 15.83 -30.54
C THR A 386 34.14 16.07 -30.43
N PRO A 387 34.59 17.32 -30.24
CA PRO A 387 36.01 17.65 -30.06
C PRO A 387 36.56 17.14 -28.72
N GLN A 388 37.74 16.50 -28.76
CA GLN A 388 38.56 16.24 -27.59
C GLN A 388 39.45 17.45 -27.30
N HIS A 389 39.35 18.01 -26.09
CA HIS A 389 40.39 18.87 -25.51
C HIS A 389 40.91 18.23 -24.20
N PRO A 390 42.24 18.12 -24.02
CA PRO A 390 42.85 17.72 -22.77
C PRO A 390 43.12 18.93 -21.84
N PRO A 391 42.98 18.80 -20.50
CA PRO A 391 43.51 19.78 -19.58
C PRO A 391 45.00 19.51 -19.23
N PRO A 392 45.80 20.56 -18.96
CA PRO A 392 47.23 20.46 -18.66
C PRO A 392 47.52 20.13 -17.17
N PRO A 393 48.76 19.69 -16.84
CA PRO A 393 49.21 19.47 -15.47
C PRO A 393 49.88 20.72 -14.89
N THR A 394 49.70 21.00 -13.60
CA THR A 394 50.52 21.99 -12.86
C THR A 394 50.38 21.76 -11.34
N PRO A 395 51.29 22.28 -10.48
CA PRO A 395 52.34 21.49 -9.87
C PRO A 395 52.28 21.46 -8.33
N GLN A 396 53.11 20.59 -7.75
CA GLN A 396 53.52 20.61 -6.34
C GLN A 396 54.13 21.95 -5.93
N GLN A 397 53.92 22.38 -4.69
CA GLN A 397 55.02 22.81 -3.80
C GLN A 397 54.63 22.78 -2.30
N PRO A 398 55.63 22.77 -1.39
CA PRO A 398 55.54 22.29 -0.02
C PRO A 398 55.68 23.38 1.05
N SER A 399 55.59 22.94 2.32
CA SER A 399 56.48 23.30 3.45
C SER A 399 55.83 23.93 4.69
N ALA A 400 56.37 23.46 5.83
CA ALA A 400 56.41 24.00 7.19
C ALA A 400 55.07 24.01 7.96
N GLY A 401 54.93 23.40 9.13
CA GLY A 401 55.91 23.05 10.14
C GLY A 401 55.77 24.00 11.33
N THR A 402 55.08 23.60 12.41
CA THR A 402 55.43 24.06 13.75
C THR A 402 54.95 23.07 14.80
N SER A 403 55.93 22.48 15.48
CA SER A 403 55.82 21.79 16.76
C SER A 403 55.09 22.64 17.81
N ARG A 404 54.33 21.98 18.69
CA ARG A 404 54.48 22.20 20.14
C ARG A 404 53.98 20.98 20.91
N LEU A 405 54.96 20.32 21.50
CA LEU A 405 54.83 19.32 22.56
C LEU A 405 54.30 20.02 23.81
N SER A 406 53.31 19.44 24.47
CA SER A 406 53.07 19.61 25.91
C SER A 406 52.42 18.34 26.46
N ALA A 407 52.88 17.99 27.66
CA ALA A 407 52.90 16.68 28.29
C ALA A 407 51.52 16.18 28.77
N PRO A 408 51.40 14.88 29.12
CA PRO A 408 50.13 14.25 29.43
C PRO A 408 49.77 14.43 30.90
N ILE A 409 48.58 14.98 31.18
CA ILE A 409 47.95 14.89 32.50
C ILE A 409 47.06 13.65 32.46
N PHE A 410 47.34 12.72 33.37
CA PHE A 410 46.57 11.51 33.62
C PHE A 410 45.17 11.88 34.13
N ASP A 411 44.17 11.83 33.25
CA ASP A 411 42.77 11.75 33.66
C ASP A 411 42.34 10.28 33.81
N PRO A 412 41.61 9.92 34.88
CA PRO A 412 41.18 8.55 35.14
C PRO A 412 40.19 8.06 34.08
N PRO A 413 40.19 6.76 33.75
CA PRO A 413 39.26 6.19 32.78
C PRO A 413 37.84 6.16 33.35
N SER A 414 37.10 7.24 33.17
CA SER A 414 35.64 7.23 33.31
C SER A 414 35.06 6.53 32.07
N SER A 415 34.96 5.22 32.15
CA SER A 415 34.22 4.37 31.20
C SER A 415 32.70 4.54 31.36
N GLY A 416 32.24 5.78 31.42
CA GLY A 416 30.85 6.12 31.19
C GLY A 416 30.68 6.28 29.69
N THR A 417 30.06 5.29 29.04
CA THR A 417 29.49 5.49 27.70
C THR A 417 28.57 6.70 27.78
N LYS A 418 29.07 7.88 27.38
CA LYS A 418 28.28 9.09 27.19
C LYS A 418 27.23 8.73 26.14
N ARG A 419 26.09 8.22 26.60
CA ARG A 419 24.88 8.06 25.83
C ARG A 419 24.64 9.46 25.30
N ALA A 420 24.94 9.71 24.03
CA ALA A 420 24.71 11.00 23.40
C ALA A 420 23.26 11.34 23.73
N ALA A 421 23.08 12.34 24.60
CA ALA A 421 21.76 12.75 25.03
C ALA A 421 20.99 12.99 23.74
N ALA A 422 19.91 12.25 23.53
CA ALA A 422 19.05 12.49 22.38
C ALA A 422 18.76 13.98 22.40
N GLU A 423 19.13 14.70 21.33
CA GLU A 423 18.86 16.14 21.23
C GLU A 423 17.40 16.33 21.59
N ALA A 424 17.18 16.98 22.74
CA ALA A 424 15.84 17.18 23.26
C ALA A 424 15.04 17.92 22.19
N ALA A 425 13.81 17.49 21.96
CA ALA A 425 12.93 18.20 21.03
C ALA A 425 12.88 19.68 21.44
N PRO A 426 12.91 20.62 20.48
CA PRO A 426 12.83 22.03 20.80
C PRO A 426 11.50 22.31 21.52
N GLY A 427 11.54 23.16 22.54
CA GLY A 427 10.33 23.61 23.22
C GLY A 427 9.39 24.35 22.27
N ILE A 428 8.09 24.35 22.61
CA ILE A 428 7.03 24.87 21.73
C ILE A 428 7.23 26.36 21.42
N GLY A 429 7.63 27.18 22.39
CA GLY A 429 7.86 28.62 22.20
C GLY A 429 8.96 28.95 21.19
N PRO A 430 10.21 28.48 21.39
CA PRO A 430 11.29 28.64 20.41
C PRO A 430 10.92 28.12 19.03
N TRP A 431 10.19 27.01 18.97
CA TRP A 431 9.74 26.44 17.70
C TRP A 431 8.71 27.33 16.99
N LEU A 432 7.65 27.78 17.66
CA LEU A 432 6.66 28.70 17.07
C LEU A 432 7.31 30.01 16.62
N SER A 433 8.24 30.56 17.41
CA SER A 433 9.01 31.76 17.02
C SER A 433 9.84 31.51 15.75
N SER A 434 10.39 30.30 15.58
CA SER A 434 11.14 29.94 14.37
C SER A 434 10.24 29.88 13.13
N LEU A 435 8.98 29.48 13.26
CA LEU A 435 8.02 29.44 12.15
C LEU A 435 7.69 30.86 11.65
N ASP A 436 7.58 31.82 12.56
CA ASP A 436 7.33 33.22 12.20
C ASP A 436 8.52 33.89 11.52
N ARG A 437 9.75 33.46 11.86
CA ARG A 437 10.98 33.94 11.21
C ARG A 437 11.17 33.37 9.80
N ASP A 438 10.56 32.24 9.48
CA ASP A 438 10.66 31.61 8.15
C ASP A 438 9.70 32.26 7.13
N ILE A 439 9.96 33.52 6.79
CA ILE A 439 9.14 34.32 5.86
C ILE A 439 9.01 33.67 4.48
N ARG A 440 10.03 32.92 4.04
CA ARG A 440 10.08 32.33 2.69
C ARG A 440 9.30 31.03 2.57
N GLY A 441 9.17 30.28 3.66
CA GLY A 441 8.50 28.98 3.69
C GLY A 441 7.22 29.02 4.51
N ARG A 442 7.37 28.75 5.80
CA ARG A 442 6.26 28.45 6.72
C ARG A 442 5.53 29.69 7.24
N GLY A 443 6.24 30.81 7.31
CA GLY A 443 5.74 32.13 7.71
C GLY A 443 5.10 32.94 6.58
N ARG A 444 5.00 32.41 5.35
CA ARG A 444 4.50 33.14 4.16
C ARG A 444 3.14 33.84 4.35
N HIS A 445 2.30 33.32 5.24
CA HIS A 445 0.96 33.84 5.49
C HIS A 445 0.89 34.86 6.65
N ASN A 446 2.03 35.24 7.25
CA ASN A 446 2.12 36.19 8.36
C ASN A 446 1.10 35.93 9.49
N LEU A 447 0.90 34.65 9.82
CA LEU A 447 -0.14 34.23 10.78
C LEU A 447 0.27 34.42 12.24
N ASN A 448 1.50 34.88 12.51
CA ASN A 448 2.07 35.09 13.84
C ASN A 448 1.79 33.90 14.77
N TYR A 449 2.38 32.74 14.49
CA TYR A 449 2.15 31.50 15.22
C TYR A 449 2.58 31.59 16.69
N PHE A 450 3.56 32.45 17.02
CA PHE A 450 4.03 32.66 18.38
C PHE A 450 2.94 33.19 19.33
N GLN A 451 1.91 33.86 18.80
CA GLN A 451 0.77 34.32 19.62
C GLN A 451 0.03 33.20 20.35
N TYR A 452 0.17 31.94 19.87
CA TYR A 452 -0.48 30.78 20.48
C TYR A 452 0.36 30.11 21.57
N CYS A 453 1.59 30.59 21.84
CA CYS A 453 2.54 29.96 22.79
C CYS A 453 1.91 29.75 24.17
N ASN A 454 1.37 30.81 24.78
CA ASN A 454 0.77 30.73 26.11
C ASN A 454 -0.39 29.73 26.15
N LYS A 455 -1.20 29.65 25.09
CA LYS A 455 -2.32 28.71 25.02
C LYS A 455 -1.86 27.25 24.97
N PHE A 456 -0.72 26.95 24.35
CA PHE A 456 -0.15 25.61 24.38
C PHE A 456 0.36 25.27 25.78
N GLU A 457 1.09 26.19 26.41
CA GLU A 457 1.61 26.03 27.77
C GLU A 457 0.50 25.85 28.81
N ASP A 458 -0.58 26.66 28.72
CA ASP A 458 -1.76 26.57 29.59
C ASP A 458 -2.46 25.20 29.52
N ASN A 459 -2.29 24.47 28.41
CA ASN A 459 -2.84 23.13 28.20
C ASN A 459 -1.80 22.02 28.36
N GLY A 460 -0.61 22.33 28.90
CA GLY A 460 0.43 21.35 29.20
C GLY A 460 1.16 20.80 27.97
N ILE A 461 1.17 21.53 26.86
CA ILE A 461 1.91 21.17 25.65
C ILE A 461 3.21 21.99 25.63
N TYR A 462 4.33 21.34 25.94
CA TYR A 462 5.61 22.05 26.15
C TYR A 462 6.62 21.82 25.02
N ASP A 463 6.50 20.73 24.26
CA ASP A 463 7.42 20.39 23.17
C ASP A 463 6.71 19.92 21.88
N LEU A 464 7.49 19.70 20.82
CA LEU A 464 6.95 19.20 19.55
C LEU A 464 6.36 17.79 19.65
N THR A 465 6.89 16.96 20.55
CA THR A 465 6.49 15.56 20.67
C THR A 465 5.09 15.43 21.27
N ASP A 466 4.72 16.33 22.17
CA ASP A 466 3.35 16.46 22.69
C ASP A 466 2.36 16.78 21.57
N MET A 467 2.77 17.63 20.62
CA MET A 467 1.92 18.09 19.52
C MET A 467 1.75 17.06 18.39
N GLU A 468 2.72 16.15 18.21
CA GLU A 468 2.73 15.15 17.11
C GLU A 468 1.55 14.16 17.18
N ASN A 469 1.05 13.88 18.39
CA ASN A 469 -0.02 12.91 18.61
C ASN A 469 -1.43 13.53 18.59
N MET A 470 -1.54 14.85 18.41
CA MET A 470 -2.82 15.57 18.46
C MET A 470 -3.46 15.73 17.09
N ALA A 471 -4.78 15.59 17.03
CA ALA A 471 -5.52 15.89 15.81
C ALA A 471 -5.63 17.42 15.60
N ALA A 472 -5.61 17.87 14.35
CA ALA A 472 -5.75 19.29 14.03
C ALA A 472 -7.05 19.91 14.57
N LYS A 473 -8.13 19.13 14.69
CA LYS A 473 -9.40 19.59 15.29
C LYS A 473 -9.25 19.87 16.79
N GLU A 474 -8.46 19.07 17.50
CA GLU A 474 -8.19 19.22 18.93
C GLU A 474 -7.35 20.48 19.17
N ILE A 475 -6.26 20.63 18.41
CA ILE A 475 -5.44 21.86 18.45
C ILE A 475 -6.29 23.09 18.15
N GLY A 476 -7.08 23.07 17.08
CA GLY A 476 -7.95 24.20 16.73
C GLY A 476 -8.92 24.59 17.85
N SER A 477 -9.46 23.59 18.57
CA SER A 477 -10.37 23.81 19.71
C SER A 477 -9.63 24.35 20.94
N LEU A 478 -8.42 23.84 21.19
CA LEU A 478 -7.59 24.15 22.35
C LEU A 478 -7.03 25.58 22.29
N ILE A 479 -6.42 25.96 21.17
CA ILE A 479 -5.86 27.31 20.99
C ILE A 479 -6.86 28.32 20.40
N GLY A 480 -8.07 27.89 20.06
CA GLY A 480 -9.11 28.73 19.48
C GLY A 480 -8.71 29.33 18.12
N CYS A 481 -8.04 28.55 17.27
CA CYS A 481 -7.61 29.00 15.94
C CYS A 481 -8.43 28.35 14.82
N ASN A 482 -8.36 28.92 13.62
CA ASN A 482 -8.99 28.31 12.44
C ASN A 482 -8.40 26.93 12.14
N ILE A 483 -9.23 25.98 11.69
CA ILE A 483 -8.83 24.61 11.34
C ILE A 483 -7.69 24.56 10.30
N GLY A 484 -7.58 25.54 9.40
CA GLY A 484 -6.48 25.66 8.46
C GLY A 484 -5.14 26.00 9.12
N VAL A 485 -5.15 26.83 10.17
CA VAL A 485 -3.96 27.14 10.99
C VAL A 485 -3.54 25.91 11.77
N ALA A 486 -4.49 25.23 12.42
CA ALA A 486 -4.21 24.01 13.18
C ALA A 486 -3.63 22.89 12.28
N ASN A 487 -4.20 22.66 11.10
CA ASN A 487 -3.65 21.68 10.14
C ASN A 487 -2.21 22.02 9.71
N ARG A 488 -1.89 23.30 9.53
CA ARG A 488 -0.53 23.74 9.21
C ARG A 488 0.43 23.49 10.36
N LEU A 489 0.04 23.81 11.59
CA LEU A 489 0.85 23.56 12.78
C LEU A 489 1.16 22.07 12.96
N VAL A 490 0.15 21.20 12.86
CA VAL A 490 0.36 19.73 12.90
C VAL A 490 1.33 19.29 11.82
N LYS A 491 1.11 19.73 10.58
CA LYS A 491 1.98 19.37 9.45
C LYS A 491 3.43 19.81 9.68
N TYR A 492 3.66 21.04 10.15
CA TYR A 492 5.01 21.54 10.40
C TYR A 492 5.68 20.82 11.57
N ALA A 493 4.94 20.51 12.63
CA ALA A 493 5.47 19.73 13.74
C ALA A 493 5.90 18.32 13.28
N THR A 494 5.04 17.62 12.52
CA THR A 494 5.38 16.31 11.96
C THR A 494 6.60 16.38 11.04
N GLU A 495 6.74 17.43 10.21
CA GLU A 495 7.92 17.60 9.34
C GLU A 495 9.22 17.77 10.14
N ASP A 496 9.17 18.52 11.25
CA ASP A 496 10.32 18.83 12.09
C ASP A 496 10.71 17.69 13.01
N THR A 497 9.75 16.96 13.60
CA THR A 497 10.04 15.71 14.34
C THR A 497 10.72 14.70 13.42
N ASP A 498 10.22 14.55 12.18
CA ASP A 498 10.82 13.70 11.15
C ASP A 498 12.23 14.15 10.77
N GLN A 499 12.51 15.45 10.83
CA GLN A 499 13.82 16.01 10.47
C GLN A 499 14.82 15.82 11.62
N LEU A 500 14.42 16.11 12.86
CA LEU A 500 15.20 15.83 14.06
C LEU A 500 15.55 14.34 14.17
N ALA A 501 14.59 13.45 13.89
CA ALA A 501 14.83 12.01 13.88
C ALA A 501 15.84 11.57 12.80
N LYS A 502 15.92 12.28 11.66
CA LYS A 502 16.92 12.01 10.61
C LYS A 502 18.29 12.56 11.00
N ASP A 503 18.35 13.74 11.58
CA ASP A 503 19.61 14.37 11.97
C ASP A 503 20.24 13.66 13.17
N ALA A 504 19.45 13.23 14.15
CA ALA A 504 19.88 12.34 15.23
C ALA A 504 20.43 10.99 14.69
N LYS A 505 19.86 10.45 13.61
CA LYS A 505 20.41 9.25 12.95
C LYS A 505 21.72 9.53 12.25
N ARG A 506 21.86 10.68 11.57
CA ARG A 506 23.11 11.09 10.91
C ARG A 506 24.24 11.30 11.92
N ALA A 507 23.95 11.95 13.05
CA ALA A 507 24.90 12.19 14.13
C ALA A 507 25.44 10.91 14.78
N ARG A 508 24.70 9.78 14.69
CA ARG A 508 25.18 8.46 15.15
C ARG A 508 26.11 7.76 14.17
N HIS A 509 26.15 8.20 12.92
CA HIS A 509 26.97 7.61 11.85
C HIS A 509 28.25 8.39 11.58
N THR A 510 28.32 9.63 12.04
CA THR A 510 29.55 10.43 12.15
C THR A 510 30.26 10.09 13.44
#